data_AF-A0AA42SRZ3-F1
#
_entry.id   AF-A0AA42SRZ3-F1
#
_cell.length_a   1.000
_cell.length_b   1.000
_cell.length_c   1.000
_cell.angle_alpha   90.00
_cell.angle_beta   90.00
_cell.angle_gamma   90.00
#
_symmetry.space_group_name_H-M   'P 1'
#
loop_
_entity.id
_entity.type
_entity.pdbx_description
1 polymer ?
#
loop_
_entity_poly.entity_id
_entity_poly.type
_entity_poly.pdbx_seq_one_letter_code
_entity_poly.pdbx_strand_id
1 'polypeptide(L)'
;MKLDEVPQDHSSTYGGHSKLVYAVDAEGHYQRAQSDGWDTEAYATQLAVAELEAQEAEAEAAWQRGELSPLKCLMYRYRLDEPALAQITGLFQWRIRRHFRPAVYRRLSASILARYAEAFGLPVEQLIGYQKAPA
;
A
#
# COMPACT_ATOMS: atom_id res chain seq x y z
N MET A 1 -14.25 -20.79 14.83
CA MET A 1 -14.14 -21.76 13.73
C MET A 1 -13.84 -23.10 14.35
N LYS A 2 -14.71 -24.06 14.11
CA LYS A 2 -14.44 -25.45 14.45
C LYS A 2 -13.41 -26.03 13.47
N LEU A 3 -12.77 -27.13 13.86
CA LEU A 3 -11.72 -27.76 13.05
C LEU A 3 -12.20 -28.16 11.64
N ASP A 4 -13.46 -28.57 11.51
CA ASP A 4 -14.12 -28.94 10.26
C ASP A 4 -14.64 -27.74 9.43
N GLU A 5 -14.62 -26.53 10.01
CA GLU A 5 -15.01 -25.29 9.35
C GLU A 5 -13.80 -24.53 8.77
N VAL A 6 -12.59 -25.10 8.85
CA VAL A 6 -11.36 -24.47 8.34
C VAL A 6 -11.42 -24.41 6.80
N PRO A 7 -11.41 -23.21 6.19
CA PRO A 7 -11.54 -23.03 4.75
C PRO A 7 -10.42 -23.71 3.97
N GLN A 8 -10.80 -24.36 2.87
CA GLN A 8 -9.89 -24.99 1.92
C GLN A 8 -10.21 -24.52 0.48
N ASP A 9 -10.53 -23.23 0.34
CA ASP A 9 -11.06 -22.68 -0.91
C ASP A 9 -9.96 -22.43 -1.97
N HIS A 10 -8.72 -22.87 -1.72
CA HIS A 10 -7.59 -22.70 -2.64
C HIS A 10 -7.38 -21.23 -3.06
N SER A 11 -7.15 -20.36 -2.08
CA SER A 11 -7.07 -18.91 -2.31
C SER A 11 -6.00 -18.55 -3.35
N SER A 12 -6.44 -17.84 -4.38
CA SER A 12 -5.57 -17.27 -5.41
C SER A 12 -4.53 -16.27 -4.87
N THR A 13 -4.74 -15.69 -3.69
CA THR A 13 -3.82 -14.72 -3.09
C THR A 13 -2.71 -15.36 -2.27
N TYR A 14 -2.80 -16.66 -1.96
CA TYR A 14 -1.82 -17.35 -1.13
C TYR A 14 -0.65 -17.94 -1.95
N GLY A 15 -0.72 -17.90 -3.28
CA GLY A 15 0.38 -18.29 -4.16
C GLY A 15 0.78 -19.76 -4.04
N GLY A 16 -0.16 -20.64 -3.72
CA GLY A 16 0.08 -22.08 -3.52
C GLY A 16 0.59 -22.45 -2.12
N HIS A 17 0.62 -21.51 -1.18
CA HIS A 17 0.96 -21.77 0.22
C HIS A 17 -0.27 -21.89 1.12
N SER A 18 -0.15 -22.62 2.23
CA SER A 18 -1.19 -22.71 3.26
C SER A 18 -0.84 -21.88 4.49
N LYS A 19 -1.82 -21.20 5.09
CA LYS A 19 -1.66 -20.53 6.39
C LYS A 19 -1.94 -21.50 7.54
N LEU A 20 -1.13 -21.42 8.60
CA LEU A 20 -1.43 -22.10 9.86
C LEU A 20 -2.48 -21.30 10.63
N VAL A 21 -3.63 -21.93 10.92
CA VAL A 21 -4.71 -21.34 11.71
C VAL A 21 -4.97 -22.19 12.96
N TYR A 22 -5.56 -21.58 13.98
CA TYR A 22 -6.00 -22.27 15.19
C TYR A 22 -7.52 -22.43 15.17
N ALA A 23 -8.00 -23.66 15.28
CA ALA A 23 -9.42 -24.01 15.29
C ALA A 23 -9.75 -24.85 16.53
N VAL A 24 -11.03 -24.91 16.90
CA VAL A 24 -11.49 -25.60 18.10
C VAL A 24 -12.05 -26.98 17.73
N ASP A 25 -11.66 -28.03 18.44
CA ASP A 25 -12.20 -29.38 18.26
C ASP A 25 -13.58 -29.56 18.95
N ALA A 26 -14.15 -30.75 18.88
CA ALA A 26 -15.47 -31.04 19.46
C ALA A 26 -15.45 -30.97 21.01
N GLU A 27 -14.29 -31.15 21.61
CA GLU A 27 -14.05 -31.14 23.05
C GLU A 27 -13.71 -29.73 23.59
N GLY A 28 -13.56 -28.73 22.70
CA GLY A 28 -13.29 -27.34 23.06
C GLY A 28 -11.81 -26.98 23.13
N HIS A 29 -10.89 -27.86 22.71
CA HIS A 29 -9.45 -27.58 22.70
C HIS A 29 -9.00 -26.94 21.38
N TYR A 30 -8.01 -26.05 21.47
CA TYR A 30 -7.40 -25.45 20.30
C TYR A 30 -6.42 -26.42 19.63
N GLN A 31 -6.60 -26.63 18.33
CA GLN A 31 -5.71 -27.40 17.49
C GLN A 31 -5.21 -26.55 16.31
N ARG A 32 -4.05 -26.94 15.77
CA ARG A 32 -3.45 -26.33 14.58
C ARG A 32 -4.04 -26.98 13.33
N ALA A 33 -4.47 -26.18 12.37
CA ALA A 33 -4.90 -26.65 11.06
C ALA A 33 -4.23 -25.82 9.96
N GLN A 34 -3.99 -26.43 8.82
CA GLN A 34 -3.59 -25.69 7.62
C GLN A 34 -4.86 -25.28 6.86
N SER A 35 -4.94 -24.02 6.47
CA SER A 35 -5.94 -23.50 5.55
C SER A 35 -5.22 -23.09 4.27
N ASP A 36 -5.65 -23.62 3.13
CA ASP A 36 -5.18 -23.15 1.82
C ASP A 36 -5.96 -21.95 1.29
N GLY A 37 -6.91 -21.45 2.08
CA GLY A 37 -7.45 -20.10 2.01
C GLY A 37 -8.97 -20.01 2.05
N TRP A 38 -9.46 -18.78 2.12
CA TRP A 38 -10.88 -18.44 2.13
C TRP A 38 -11.19 -17.50 0.98
N ASP A 39 -12.12 -17.88 0.11
CA ASP A 39 -12.44 -17.09 -1.09
C ASP A 39 -12.89 -15.67 -0.78
N THR A 40 -13.62 -15.48 0.32
CA THR A 40 -14.07 -14.15 0.76
C THR A 40 -12.87 -13.26 1.12
N GLU A 41 -11.85 -13.80 1.79
CA GLU A 41 -10.62 -13.08 2.12
C GLU A 41 -9.83 -12.73 0.85
N ALA A 42 -9.72 -13.69 -0.07
CA ALA A 42 -9.05 -13.51 -1.35
C ALA A 42 -9.70 -12.39 -2.17
N TYR A 43 -11.03 -12.41 -2.28
CA TYR A 43 -11.81 -11.40 -2.98
C TYR A 43 -11.66 -10.02 -2.33
N ALA A 44 -11.80 -9.92 -1.01
CA ALA A 44 -11.62 -8.65 -0.30
C ALA A 44 -10.21 -8.07 -0.51
N THR A 45 -9.19 -8.93 -0.52
CA THR A 45 -7.81 -8.54 -0.81
C THR A 45 -7.68 -8.01 -2.24
N GLN A 46 -8.18 -8.74 -3.23
CA GLN A 46 -8.15 -8.31 -4.64
C GLN A 46 -8.88 -6.99 -4.85
N LEU A 47 -10.04 -6.81 -4.23
CA LEU A 47 -10.81 -5.57 -4.30
C LEU A 47 -10.00 -4.39 -3.73
N ALA A 48 -9.32 -4.58 -2.60
CA ALA A 48 -8.46 -3.55 -2.03
C ALA A 48 -7.27 -3.19 -2.95
N VAL A 49 -6.69 -4.18 -3.65
CA VAL A 49 -5.65 -3.93 -4.65
C VAL A 49 -6.19 -3.14 -5.84
N ALA A 50 -7.35 -3.54 -6.37
CA ALA A 50 -7.98 -2.85 -7.50
C ALA A 50 -8.34 -1.39 -7.16
N GLU A 51 -8.79 -1.11 -5.93
CA GLU A 51 -9.03 0.25 -5.45
C GLU A 51 -7.75 1.10 -5.44
N LEU A 52 -6.62 0.55 -4.97
CA LEU A 52 -5.34 1.25 -4.99
C LEU A 52 -4.85 1.51 -6.42
N GLU A 53 -5.02 0.56 -7.34
CA GLU A 53 -4.68 0.71 -8.76
C GLU A 53 -5.51 1.82 -9.43
N ALA A 54 -6.81 1.90 -9.12
CA ALA A 54 -7.68 2.96 -9.60
C ALA A 54 -7.24 4.34 -9.07
N GLN A 55 -6.94 4.43 -7.76
CA GLN A 55 -6.45 5.65 -7.13
C GLN A 55 -5.07 6.09 -7.66
N GLU A 56 -4.18 5.13 -7.94
CA GLU A 56 -2.90 5.38 -8.59
C GLU A 56 -3.09 5.99 -9.97
N ALA A 57 -3.95 5.39 -10.80
CA ALA A 57 -4.21 5.85 -12.16
C ALA A 57 -4.80 7.28 -12.19
N GLU A 58 -5.73 7.58 -11.28
CA GLU A 58 -6.29 8.92 -11.14
C GLU A 58 -5.21 9.93 -10.71
N ALA A 59 -4.39 9.57 -9.71
CA ALA A 59 -3.32 10.42 -9.22
C ALA A 59 -2.21 10.64 -10.26
N GLU A 60 -1.91 9.63 -11.09
CA GLU A 60 -0.97 9.74 -12.21
C GLU A 60 -1.52 10.70 -13.27
N ALA A 61 -2.78 10.54 -13.68
CA ALA A 61 -3.42 11.47 -14.61
C ALA A 61 -3.43 12.91 -14.09
N ALA A 62 -3.72 13.12 -12.80
CA ALA A 62 -3.67 14.44 -12.16
C ALA A 62 -2.23 15.00 -12.05
N TRP A 63 -1.23 14.14 -11.89
CA TRP A 63 0.17 14.54 -11.96
C TRP A 63 0.56 15.00 -13.37
N GLN A 64 0.18 14.27 -14.43
CA GLN A 64 0.41 14.67 -15.83
C GLN A 64 -0.35 15.94 -16.25
N ARG A 65 -1.38 16.35 -15.49
CA ARG A 65 -2.06 17.65 -15.66
C ARG A 65 -1.46 18.77 -14.80
N GLY A 66 -0.46 18.46 -13.96
CA GLY A 66 0.15 19.41 -13.04
C GLY A 66 -0.73 19.81 -11.85
N GLU A 67 -1.76 19.04 -11.52
CA GLU A 67 -2.66 19.27 -10.39
C GLU A 67 -2.11 18.68 -9.08
N LEU A 68 -1.43 17.54 -9.18
CA LEU A 68 -0.79 16.82 -8.08
C LEU A 68 0.71 16.64 -8.29
N SER A 69 1.44 16.45 -7.20
CA SER A 69 2.84 16.04 -7.23
C SER A 69 2.97 14.52 -7.39
N PRO A 70 4.11 14.01 -7.89
CA PRO A 70 4.34 12.57 -8.04
C PRO A 70 4.18 11.79 -6.73
N LEU A 71 4.36 12.43 -5.57
CA LEU A 71 4.29 11.76 -4.27
C LEU A 71 2.92 11.12 -4.00
N LYS A 72 1.82 11.68 -4.51
CA LYS A 72 0.48 11.10 -4.29
C LYS A 72 0.30 9.82 -5.09
N CYS A 73 0.72 9.82 -6.35
CA CYS A 73 0.73 8.63 -7.21
C CYS A 73 1.64 7.53 -6.62
N LEU A 74 2.87 7.89 -6.23
CA LEU A 74 3.82 6.94 -5.63
C LEU A 74 3.30 6.35 -4.32
N MET A 75 2.55 7.12 -3.52
CA MET A 75 1.93 6.60 -2.30
C MET A 75 1.04 5.39 -2.61
N TYR A 76 0.17 5.47 -3.62
CA TYR A 76 -0.68 4.36 -4.03
C TYR A 76 0.09 3.22 -4.70
N ARG A 77 1.06 3.54 -5.58
CA ARG A 77 1.94 2.55 -6.23
C ARG A 77 2.66 1.65 -5.23
N TYR A 78 3.13 2.24 -4.13
CA TYR A 78 3.79 1.52 -3.04
C TYR A 78 2.82 1.02 -1.96
N ARG A 79 1.51 1.03 -2.24
CA ARG A 79 0.43 0.51 -1.39
C ARG A 79 0.39 1.15 0.00
N LEU A 80 0.67 2.44 0.05
CA LEU A 80 0.62 3.25 1.26
C LEU A 80 -0.61 4.16 1.26
N ASP A 81 -1.01 4.59 2.45
CA ASP A 81 -1.93 5.67 2.68
C ASP A 81 -1.23 6.83 3.42
N GLU A 82 -1.94 7.94 3.66
CA GLU A 82 -1.36 9.10 4.33
C GLU A 82 -0.87 8.79 5.77
N PRO A 83 -1.61 8.02 6.60
CA PRO A 83 -1.12 7.53 7.88
C PRO A 83 0.16 6.70 7.81
N ALA A 84 0.23 5.68 6.93
CA ALA A 84 1.41 4.84 6.79
C ALA A 84 2.61 5.64 6.30
N LEU A 85 2.42 6.51 5.30
CA LEU A 85 3.47 7.38 4.81
C LEU A 85 3.95 8.36 5.90
N ALA A 86 3.06 8.86 6.76
CA ALA A 86 3.42 9.68 7.91
C ALA A 86 4.28 8.92 8.92
N GLN A 87 3.93 7.67 9.22
CA GLN A 87 4.67 6.82 10.15
C GLN A 87 6.08 6.52 9.61
N ILE A 88 6.20 6.09 8.36
CA ILE A 88 7.49 5.72 7.76
C ILE A 88 8.38 6.95 7.58
N THR A 89 7.84 8.02 6.98
CA THR A 89 8.64 9.23 6.75
C THR A 89 8.93 9.98 8.03
N GLY A 90 8.11 9.86 9.08
CA GLY A 90 8.13 10.69 10.29
C GLY A 90 7.60 12.11 10.10
N LEU A 91 6.86 12.38 9.02
CA LEU A 91 6.26 13.67 8.71
C LEU A 91 4.80 13.70 9.14
N PHE A 92 4.33 14.80 9.72
CA PHE A 92 2.91 14.96 10.01
C PHE A 92 2.05 14.87 8.73
N GLN A 93 0.88 14.21 8.83
CA GLN A 93 -0.02 14.02 7.68
C GLN A 93 -0.40 15.34 6.97
N TRP A 94 -0.63 16.42 7.71
CA TRP A 94 -0.92 17.73 7.10
C TRP A 94 0.24 18.24 6.23
N ARG A 95 1.49 17.92 6.61
CA ARG A 95 2.68 18.28 5.86
C ARG A 95 2.82 17.42 4.61
N ILE A 96 2.51 16.13 4.70
CA ILE A 96 2.41 15.22 3.55
C ILE A 96 1.36 15.74 2.55
N ARG A 97 0.15 16.06 3.00
CA ARG A 97 -0.91 16.65 2.16
C ARG A 97 -0.46 17.95 1.49
N ARG A 98 0.32 18.78 2.18
CA ARG A 98 0.93 19.98 1.60
C ARG A 98 1.95 19.64 0.52
N HIS A 99 2.76 18.60 0.69
CA HIS A 99 3.77 18.14 -0.26
C HIS A 99 3.16 17.48 -1.53
N PHE A 100 1.89 17.05 -1.48
CA PHE A 100 1.15 16.63 -2.67
C PHE A 100 0.85 17.78 -3.65
N ARG A 101 1.04 19.04 -3.25
CA ARG A 101 0.86 20.19 -4.14
C ARG A 101 2.11 20.38 -5.02
N PRO A 102 1.99 20.46 -6.36
CA PRO A 102 3.14 20.57 -7.25
C PRO A 102 4.08 21.73 -6.93
N ALA A 103 3.51 22.92 -6.63
CA ALA A 103 4.29 24.11 -6.30
C ALA A 103 5.13 23.97 -5.01
N VAL A 104 4.66 23.15 -4.05
CA VAL A 104 5.40 22.86 -2.82
C VAL A 104 6.45 21.78 -3.10
N TYR A 105 6.06 20.72 -3.81
CA TYR A 105 6.95 19.62 -4.16
C TYR A 105 8.23 20.09 -4.85
N ARG A 106 8.10 20.98 -5.85
CA ARG A 106 9.24 21.57 -6.57
C ARG A 106 10.25 22.32 -5.70
N ARG A 107 9.86 22.69 -4.47
CA ARG A 107 10.70 23.44 -3.52
C ARG A 107 11.18 22.57 -2.35
N LEU A 108 10.87 21.28 -2.34
CA LEU A 108 11.33 20.39 -1.28
C LEU A 108 12.85 20.22 -1.34
N SER A 109 13.48 20.26 -0.17
CA SER A 109 14.90 19.99 -0.03
C SER A 109 15.22 18.52 -0.29
N ALA A 110 16.45 18.24 -0.70
CA ALA A 110 16.95 16.88 -0.85
C ALA A 110 16.77 16.03 0.42
N SER A 111 16.92 16.63 1.61
CA SER A 111 16.70 15.95 2.89
C SER A 111 15.26 15.47 3.11
N ILE A 112 14.26 16.22 2.63
CA ILE A 112 12.85 15.80 2.70
C ILE A 112 12.55 14.75 1.63
N LEU A 113 13.08 14.92 0.42
CA LEU A 113 12.94 13.92 -0.63
C LEU A 113 13.58 12.59 -0.24
N ALA A 114 14.72 12.60 0.45
CA ALA A 114 15.38 11.38 0.93
C ALA A 114 14.46 10.55 1.86
N ARG A 115 13.68 11.20 2.73
CA ARG A 115 12.71 10.50 3.59
C ARG A 115 11.60 9.82 2.80
N TYR A 116 11.12 10.45 1.73
CA TYR A 116 10.15 9.83 0.82
C TYR A 116 10.78 8.70 0.00
N ALA A 117 12.01 8.91 -0.48
CA ALA A 117 12.76 7.92 -1.25
C ALA A 117 12.99 6.64 -0.43
N GLU A 118 13.36 6.78 0.85
CA GLU A 118 13.45 5.68 1.80
C GLU A 118 12.10 4.99 2.01
N ALA A 119 11.02 5.75 2.21
CA ALA A 119 9.68 5.18 2.40
C ALA A 119 9.17 4.39 1.19
N PHE A 120 9.57 4.79 -0.02
CA PHE A 120 9.21 4.11 -1.26
C PHE A 120 10.26 3.10 -1.72
N GLY A 121 11.40 2.96 -1.04
CA GLY A 121 12.48 2.07 -1.46
C GLY A 121 13.05 2.39 -2.85
N LEU A 122 13.18 3.67 -3.20
CA LEU A 122 13.67 4.14 -4.50
C LEU A 122 14.80 5.18 -4.36
N PRO A 123 15.64 5.38 -5.39
CA PRO A 123 16.74 6.37 -5.32
C PRO A 123 16.21 7.81 -5.26
N VAL A 124 16.78 8.64 -4.39
CA VAL A 124 16.35 10.04 -4.20
C VAL A 124 16.48 10.88 -5.47
N GLU A 125 17.42 10.53 -6.34
CA GLU A 125 17.66 11.14 -7.64
C GLU A 125 16.42 11.09 -8.53
N GLN A 126 15.62 10.03 -8.43
CA GLN A 126 14.38 9.88 -9.18
C GLN A 126 13.35 10.93 -8.76
N LEU A 127 13.20 11.18 -7.45
CA LEU A 127 12.32 12.24 -6.94
C LEU A 127 12.82 13.64 -7.33
N ILE A 128 14.13 13.88 -7.26
CA ILE A 128 14.74 15.12 -7.72
C ILE A 128 14.51 15.32 -9.23
N GLY A 129 14.60 14.25 -10.02
CA GLY A 129 14.28 14.25 -11.44
C GLY A 129 12.87 14.76 -11.71
N TYR A 130 11.89 14.27 -10.95
CA TYR A 130 10.50 14.73 -11.06
C TYR A 130 10.27 16.20 -10.68
N GLN A 131 11.18 16.84 -9.93
CA GLN A 131 11.07 18.28 -9.68
C GLN A 131 11.37 19.12 -10.92
N LYS A 132 12.16 18.57 -11.86
CA LYS A 132 12.64 19.26 -13.07
C LYS A 132 11.82 18.94 -14.31
N ALA A 133 11.12 17.80 -14.32
CA ALA A 133 10.22 17.45 -15.41
C ALA A 133 9.04 18.45 -15.45
N PRO A 134 8.67 18.98 -16.63
CA PRO A 134 7.37 19.60 -16.77
C PRO A 134 6.31 18.54 -16.44
N ALA A 135 5.32 18.94 -15.63
CA ALA A 135 4.15 18.13 -15.40
C ALA A 135 3.39 17.96 -16.72
#